data_AF-A0A7C1DWJ2-F1
#
_entry.id   AF-A0A7C1DWJ2-F1
#
_cell.length_a   1.000
_cell.length_b   1.000
_cell.length_c   1.000
_cell.angle_alpha   90.00
_cell.angle_beta   90.00
_cell.angle_gamma   90.00
#
_symmetry.space_group_name_H-M   'P 1'
#
loop_
_entity.id
_entity.type
_entity.pdbx_description
1 polymer ?
#
loop_
_entity_poly.entity_id
_entity_poly.type
_entity_poly.pdbx_seq_one_letter_code
_entity_poly.pdbx_strand_id
1 'polypeptide(L)'
;MKDQQHFWLSVSVMPIPRKDFDQGATPAEIKSRIIEVLAKNKGYAYTLDEIRELVFGDNSGSAESWKGACFLQDLIKEGYVEEKIVEVENGRWVFYHWK
;
A
#
# COMPACT_ATOMS: atom_id res chain seq x y z
N MET A 1 34.81 -12.58 9.52
CA MET A 1 34.53 -11.13 9.68
C MET A 1 34.33 -10.60 8.26
N LYS A 2 33.07 -10.45 7.85
CA LYS A 2 32.33 -9.18 7.70
C LYS A 2 32.61 -8.53 6.34
N ASP A 3 31.74 -8.83 5.39
CA ASP A 3 31.37 -7.90 4.33
C ASP A 3 29.85 -7.98 4.14
N GLN A 4 29.12 -7.30 5.03
CA GLN A 4 27.73 -6.94 4.77
C GLN A 4 27.75 -5.78 3.79
N GLN A 5 27.57 -6.08 2.50
CA GLN A 5 27.21 -5.07 1.52
C GLN A 5 25.83 -4.51 1.87
N HIS A 6 25.81 -3.36 2.53
CA HIS A 6 24.62 -2.53 2.67
C HIS A 6 24.25 -1.99 1.29
N PHE A 7 23.35 -2.68 0.59
CA PHE A 7 22.71 -2.19 -0.61
C PHE A 7 21.65 -1.16 -0.20
N TRP A 8 22.03 0.13 -0.18
CA TRP A 8 21.08 1.22 -0.08
C TRP A 8 20.38 1.37 -1.43
N LEU A 9 19.28 0.64 -1.64
CA LEU A 9 18.36 0.91 -2.75
C LEU A 9 17.69 2.26 -2.49
N SER A 10 18.29 3.33 -3.03
CA SER A 10 17.59 4.60 -3.23
C SER A 10 16.56 4.42 -4.34
N VAL A 11 15.39 3.89 -3.99
CA VAL A 11 14.26 3.78 -4.92
C VAL A 11 13.67 5.18 -5.04
N SER A 12 13.98 5.86 -6.14
CA SER A 12 13.34 7.12 -6.52
C SER A 12 11.87 6.82 -6.84
N VAL A 13 10.98 7.28 -5.98
CA VAL A 13 9.54 6.99 -6.03
C VAL A 13 8.90 7.88 -7.09
N MET A 14 8.86 7.42 -8.34
CA MET A 14 8.08 8.09 -9.39
C MET A 14 6.68 7.45 -9.48
N PRO A 15 5.60 8.23 -9.58
CA PRO A 15 4.25 7.68 -9.80
C PRO A 15 4.19 6.91 -11.13
N ILE A 16 3.55 5.73 -11.14
CA ILE A 16 3.33 4.92 -12.36
C ILE A 16 2.10 5.52 -13.07
N PRO A 17 2.22 5.92 -14.34
CA PRO A 17 1.08 6.34 -15.14
C PRO A 17 0.02 5.24 -15.30
N ARG A 18 -1.26 5.60 -15.25
CA ARG A 18 -2.41 4.68 -15.38
C ARG A 18 -2.35 3.78 -16.63
N LYS A 19 -1.85 4.31 -17.74
CA LYS A 19 -1.56 3.58 -18.98
C LYS A 19 -0.70 2.34 -18.74
N ASP A 20 0.35 2.46 -17.94
CA ASP A 20 1.31 1.38 -17.70
C ASP A 20 0.72 0.35 -16.72
N PHE A 21 -0.20 0.76 -15.85
CA PHE A 21 -1.03 -0.15 -15.04
C PHE A 21 -2.00 -0.97 -15.90
N ASP A 22 -2.75 -0.32 -16.77
CA ASP A 22 -3.71 -0.99 -17.66
C ASP A 22 -3.01 -1.84 -18.76
N GLN A 23 -1.73 -1.56 -19.05
CA GLN A 23 -0.89 -2.33 -19.99
C GLN A 23 0.02 -3.38 -19.34
N GLY A 24 0.03 -3.51 -18.00
CA GLY A 24 0.74 -4.60 -17.31
C GLY A 24 1.71 -4.22 -16.19
N ALA A 25 1.43 -3.19 -15.37
CA ALA A 25 2.13 -3.04 -14.10
C ALA A 25 1.92 -4.31 -13.28
N THR A 26 3.01 -4.95 -12.91
CA THR A 26 2.93 -6.30 -12.36
C THR A 26 2.34 -6.26 -10.94
N PRO A 27 1.61 -7.31 -10.51
CA PRO A 27 1.20 -7.51 -9.12
C PRO A 27 2.27 -7.17 -8.07
N ALA A 28 3.54 -7.46 -8.38
CA ALA A 28 4.69 -7.20 -7.52
C ALA A 28 4.96 -5.71 -7.30
N GLU A 29 4.82 -4.86 -8.32
CA GLU A 29 5.05 -3.41 -8.18
C GLU A 29 3.96 -2.75 -7.34
N ILE A 30 2.71 -3.18 -7.49
CA ILE A 30 1.58 -2.70 -6.67
C ILE A 30 1.80 -3.11 -5.21
N LYS A 31 2.16 -4.38 -4.95
CA LYS A 31 2.48 -4.85 -3.59
C LYS A 31 3.65 -4.05 -2.99
N SER A 32 4.72 -3.82 -3.78
CA SER A 32 5.89 -3.03 -3.36
C SER A 32 5.51 -1.59 -2.96
N ARG A 33 4.62 -0.94 -3.73
CA ARG A 33 4.14 0.41 -3.39
C ARG A 33 3.27 0.45 -2.14
N ILE A 34 2.40 -0.53 -1.95
CA ILE A 34 1.60 -0.64 -0.72
C ILE A 34 2.53 -0.80 0.49
N ILE A 35 3.53 -1.68 0.36
CA ILE A 35 4.58 -1.84 1.38
C ILE A 35 5.27 -0.48 1.61
N GLU A 36 5.63 0.25 0.56
CA GLU A 36 6.30 1.53 0.71
C GLU A 36 5.45 2.55 1.46
N VAL A 37 4.17 2.70 1.10
CA VAL A 37 3.23 3.62 1.75
C VAL A 37 3.11 3.31 3.25
N LEU A 38 2.91 2.03 3.59
CA LEU A 38 2.68 1.62 4.98
C LEU A 38 3.99 1.55 5.79
N ALA A 39 5.06 0.99 5.22
CA ALA A 39 6.33 0.77 5.91
C ALA A 39 7.20 2.02 6.03
N LYS A 40 7.15 2.98 5.08
CA LYS A 40 7.86 4.26 5.25
C LYS A 40 7.17 5.17 6.25
N ASN A 41 5.84 5.10 6.35
CA ASN A 41 5.05 5.92 7.27
C ASN A 41 4.64 5.14 8.53
N LYS A 42 5.59 4.44 9.17
CA LYS A 42 5.33 3.75 10.44
C LYS A 42 4.81 4.75 11.47
N GLY A 43 3.66 4.45 12.08
CA GLY A 43 3.00 5.31 13.05
C GLY A 43 1.72 5.98 12.53
N TYR A 44 1.44 5.87 11.23
CA TYR A 44 0.18 6.29 10.63
C TYR A 44 -0.64 5.08 10.18
N ALA A 45 -1.96 5.23 10.26
CA ALA A 45 -2.92 4.26 9.79
C ALA A 45 -3.73 4.89 8.65
N TYR A 46 -4.00 4.13 7.61
CA TYR A 46 -4.62 4.60 6.38
C TYR A 46 -5.85 3.77 6.05
N THR A 47 -6.87 4.40 5.51
CA THR A 47 -8.02 3.73 4.90
C THR A 47 -7.63 3.11 3.55
N LEU A 48 -8.45 2.20 3.04
CA LEU A 48 -8.21 1.58 1.74
C LEU A 48 -8.13 2.62 0.60
N ASP A 49 -9.01 3.62 0.64
CA ASP A 49 -9.04 4.71 -0.33
C ASP A 49 -7.78 5.57 -0.28
N GLU A 50 -7.31 5.94 0.92
CA GLU A 50 -6.05 6.70 1.06
C GLU A 50 -4.84 5.93 0.53
N ILE A 51 -4.74 4.63 0.81
CA ILE A 51 -3.63 3.81 0.28
C ILE A 51 -3.71 3.78 -1.24
N ARG A 52 -4.90 3.64 -1.81
CA ARG A 52 -5.08 3.66 -3.25
C ARG A 52 -4.68 5.01 -3.85
N GLU A 53 -5.12 6.12 -3.25
CA GLU A 53 -4.74 7.47 -3.68
C GLU A 53 -3.23 7.65 -3.64
N LEU A 54 -2.55 7.17 -2.61
CA LEU A 54 -1.09 7.26 -2.50
C LEU A 54 -0.36 6.34 -3.50
N VAL A 55 -0.92 5.18 -3.83
CA VAL A 55 -0.32 4.23 -4.77
C VAL A 55 -0.50 4.67 -6.23
N PHE A 56 -1.63 5.31 -6.57
CA PHE A 56 -2.01 5.62 -7.97
C PHE A 56 -2.18 7.10 -8.29
N GLY A 57 -2.26 7.98 -7.30
CA GLY A 57 -2.39 9.43 -7.48
C GLY A 57 -3.74 9.90 -8.05
N ASP A 58 -4.80 9.08 -8.02
CA ASP A 58 -6.08 9.40 -8.68
C ASP A 58 -7.30 9.02 -7.81
N ASN A 59 -8.23 9.97 -7.68
CA ASN A 59 -9.48 9.91 -6.92
C ASN A 59 -10.67 9.34 -7.71
N SER A 60 -10.50 8.96 -8.99
CA SER A 60 -11.62 8.82 -9.94
C SER A 60 -12.27 7.43 -10.06
N GLY A 61 -12.35 6.62 -9.01
CA GLY A 61 -12.97 5.28 -9.16
C GLY A 61 -13.47 4.66 -7.86
N SER A 62 -14.40 3.72 -7.96
CA SER A 62 -14.89 2.94 -6.81
C SER A 62 -13.81 1.99 -6.29
N ALA A 63 -13.68 1.90 -4.96
CA ALA A 63 -12.78 0.96 -4.27
C ALA A 63 -13.12 -0.52 -4.54
N GLU A 64 -14.33 -0.83 -5.01
CA GLU A 64 -14.87 -2.19 -5.11
C GLU A 64 -14.16 -3.08 -6.14
N SER A 65 -13.32 -2.53 -7.03
CA SER A 65 -12.64 -3.29 -8.10
C SER A 65 -11.10 -3.22 -8.01
N TRP A 66 -10.54 -2.75 -6.90
CA TRP A 66 -9.09 -2.57 -6.79
C TRP A 66 -8.36 -3.86 -6.39
N LYS A 67 -7.52 -4.38 -7.29
CA LYS A 67 -6.62 -5.53 -7.02
C LYS A 67 -5.68 -5.33 -5.82
N GLY A 68 -5.42 -4.10 -5.38
CA GLY A 68 -4.58 -3.85 -4.21
C GLY A 68 -5.24 -4.17 -2.88
N ALA A 69 -6.57 -4.30 -2.83
CA ALA A 69 -7.25 -4.90 -1.69
C ALA A 69 -6.80 -6.36 -1.47
N CYS A 70 -6.54 -7.12 -2.55
CA CYS A 70 -5.99 -8.48 -2.44
C CYS A 70 -4.56 -8.48 -1.86
N PHE A 71 -3.69 -7.57 -2.34
CA PHE A 71 -2.32 -7.48 -1.83
C PHE A 71 -2.26 -7.03 -0.37
N LEU A 72 -3.18 -6.16 0.07
CA LEU A 72 -3.33 -5.80 1.48
C LEU A 72 -3.71 -7.02 2.32
N GLN A 73 -4.67 -7.84 1.88
CA GLN A 73 -5.02 -9.07 2.58
C GLN A 73 -3.84 -10.06 2.67
N ASP A 74 -3.03 -10.18 1.62
CA ASP A 74 -1.83 -11.01 1.67
C ASP A 74 -0.84 -10.50 2.72
N LEU A 75 -0.60 -9.18 2.79
CA LEU A 75 0.28 -8.57 3.79
C LEU A 75 -0.26 -8.72 5.22
N ILE A 76 -1.58 -8.73 5.39
CA ILE A 76 -2.23 -9.01 6.69
C ILE A 76 -2.01 -10.47 7.09
N LYS A 77 -2.24 -11.41 6.16
CA LYS A 77 -2.00 -12.85 6.40
C LYS A 77 -0.53 -13.16 6.69
N GLU A 78 0.39 -12.46 6.01
CA GLU A 78 1.83 -12.54 6.25
C GLU A 78 2.26 -11.87 7.57
N GLY A 79 1.38 -11.10 8.21
CA GLY A 79 1.61 -10.47 9.52
C GLY A 79 2.37 -9.15 9.48
N TYR A 80 2.56 -8.55 8.30
CA TYR A 80 3.24 -7.27 8.12
C TYR A 80 2.32 -6.06 8.33
N VAL A 81 1.03 -6.24 8.02
CA VAL A 81 0.01 -5.19 8.13
C VAL A 81 -1.04 -5.65 9.14
N GLU A 82 -1.48 -4.73 9.99
CA GLU A 82 -2.58 -4.94 10.90
C GLU A 82 -3.78 -4.12 10.42
N GLU A 83 -4.95 -4.76 10.36
CA GLU A 83 -6.22 -4.09 10.10
C GLU A 83 -6.97 -3.85 11.41
N LYS A 84 -7.60 -2.68 11.52
CA LYS A 84 -8.40 -2.33 12.68
C LYS A 84 -9.65 -1.58 12.27
N ILE A 85 -10.78 -2.03 12.80
CA ILE A 85 -12.06 -1.33 12.66
C ILE A 85 -12.13 -0.28 13.78
N VAL A 86 -12.36 0.97 13.39
CA VAL A 86 -12.53 2.10 14.30
C VAL A 86 -13.94 2.65 14.13
N GLU A 87 -14.67 2.76 15.24
CA GLU A 87 -15.97 3.43 15.27
C GLU A 87 -15.74 4.94 15.42
N VAL A 88 -16.28 5.72 14.49
CA VAL A 88 -16.30 7.19 14.52
C VAL A 88 -17.74 7.66 14.55
N GLU A 89 -17.99 8.94 14.87
CA GLU A 89 -19.35 9.50 15.00
C GLU A 89 -20.27 9.19 13.80
N ASN A 90 -19.73 9.06 12.58
CA ASN A 90 -20.46 8.83 11.35
C ASN A 90 -20.36 7.40 10.78
N GLY A 91 -19.91 6.42 11.57
CA GLY A 91 -19.93 5.00 11.16
C GLY A 91 -18.67 4.23 11.52
N ARG A 92 -18.41 3.15 10.79
CA ARG A 92 -17.25 2.28 11.00
C ARG A 92 -16.29 2.42 9.84
N TRP A 93 -15.04 2.64 10.17
CA TRP A 93 -13.95 2.76 9.19
C TRP A 93 -12.92 1.68 9.44
N VAL A 94 -12.36 1.15 8.35
CA VAL A 94 -11.28 0.17 8.41
C VAL A 94 -9.98 0.88 8.11
N PHE A 95 -9.03 0.76 9.03
CA PHE A 95 -7.70 1.31 8.90
C PHE A 95 -6.65 0.20 8.84
N TYR A 96 -5.62 0.43 8.05
CA TYR A 96 -4.48 -0.46 7.86
C TYR A 96 -3.21 0.26 8.27
N HIS A 97 -2.35 -0.40 9.04
CA HIS A 97 -1.03 0.13 9.40
C HIS A 97 0.04 -0.95 9.36
N TRP A 98 1.29 -0.52 9.20
CA TRP A 98 2.44 -1.42 9.23
C TRP A 98 2.82 -1.83 10.66
N LYS A 99 3.28 -3.08 10.83
CA LYS A 99 3.70 -3.67 12.11
C LYS A 99 5.22 -3.64 12.35
#